data_AF-D0MQH5-F1
#
_entry.id   AF-D0MQH5-F1
#
_cell.length_a   1.000
_cell.length_b   1.000
_cell.length_c   1.000
_cell.angle_alpha   90.00
_cell.angle_beta   90.00
_cell.angle_gamma   90.00
#
_symmetry.space_group_name_H-M   'P 1'
#
loop_
_entity.id
_entity.type
_entity.pdbx_description
1 polymer ?
#
loop_
_entity_poly.entity_id
_entity_poly.type
_entity_poly.pdbx_seq_one_letter_code
_entity_poly.pdbx_strand_id
1 'polypeptide(L)'
;MDDEDLEAMLLRAGIPPATAPLADDNETQQRIEKFLRVQRERGQDFQTTLQDKKEVRNPYILEKVVEYFGIDELQSNFPPDVFNPHGLPLHEFADVLALEQKKRADARAQRQLQQQRGGADPRQIHFVFSNSFSKP
;
A
#
# COMPACT_ATOMS: atom_id res chain seq x y z
N MET A 1 -17.76 -34.53 -20.15
CA MET A 1 -17.17 -33.67 -19.12
C MET A 1 -18.38 -33.13 -18.43
N ASP A 2 -18.76 -33.83 -17.36
CA ASP A 2 -19.96 -33.48 -16.63
C ASP A 2 -19.63 -32.27 -15.75
N ASP A 3 -20.61 -31.41 -15.46
CA ASP A 3 -20.35 -30.14 -14.74
C ASP A 3 -19.69 -30.37 -13.36
N GLU A 4 -19.95 -31.53 -12.73
CA GLU A 4 -19.30 -31.96 -11.49
C GLU A 4 -17.80 -32.22 -11.65
N ASP A 5 -17.36 -32.76 -12.79
CA ASP A 5 -15.93 -32.99 -13.07
C ASP A 5 -15.18 -31.68 -13.27
N LEU A 6 -15.85 -30.68 -13.87
CA LEU A 6 -15.30 -29.34 -14.08
C LEU A 6 -15.15 -28.60 -12.75
N GLU A 7 -16.19 -28.60 -11.92
CA GLU A 7 -16.17 -28.01 -10.57
C GLU A 7 -15.06 -28.65 -9.71
N ALA A 8 -14.90 -29.97 -9.74
CA ALA A 8 -13.83 -30.66 -9.03
C ALA A 8 -12.43 -30.26 -9.53
N MET A 9 -12.25 -30.05 -10.84
CA MET A 9 -11.00 -29.54 -11.41
C MET A 9 -10.70 -28.11 -10.96
N LEU A 10 -11.71 -27.22 -10.95
CA LEU A 10 -11.57 -25.83 -10.52
C LEU A 10 -11.21 -25.75 -9.03
N LEU A 11 -11.86 -26.56 -8.20
CA LEU A 11 -11.57 -26.63 -6.77
C LEU A 11 -10.14 -27.13 -6.50
N ARG A 12 -9.69 -28.15 -7.25
CA ARG A 12 -8.31 -28.65 -7.18
C ARG A 12 -7.28 -27.61 -7.65
N ALA A 13 -7.66 -26.73 -8.58
CA ALA A 13 -6.84 -25.60 -9.01
C ALA A 13 -6.86 -24.42 -8.02
N GLY A 14 -7.61 -24.52 -6.91
CA GLY A 14 -7.73 -23.47 -5.90
C GLY A 14 -8.66 -22.32 -6.31
N ILE A 15 -9.48 -22.50 -7.35
CA ILE A 15 -10.51 -21.54 -7.72
C ILE A 15 -11.70 -21.76 -6.79
N PRO A 16 -12.16 -20.73 -6.05
CA PRO A 16 -13.31 -20.87 -5.16
C PRO A 16 -14.58 -21.19 -5.95
N PRO A 17 -15.51 -21.97 -5.36
CA PRO A 17 -16.77 -22.30 -6.01
C PRO A 17 -17.60 -21.04 -6.26
N ALA A 18 -18.49 -21.10 -7.26
CA ALA A 18 -19.38 -19.99 -7.55
C ALA A 18 -20.19 -19.59 -6.31
N THR A 19 -20.22 -18.29 -6.02
CA THR A 19 -21.07 -17.75 -4.96
C THR A 19 -22.53 -18.02 -5.29
N ALA A 20 -23.31 -18.40 -4.27
CA ALA A 20 -24.76 -18.55 -4.41
C ALA A 20 -25.36 -17.24 -4.98
N PRO A 21 -26.33 -17.34 -5.92
CA PRO A 21 -26.93 -16.16 -6.53
C PRO A 21 -27.51 -15.26 -5.44
N LEU A 22 -27.02 -14.02 -5.40
CA LEU A 22 -27.59 -12.98 -4.55
C LEU A 22 -29.00 -12.65 -5.05
N ALA A 23 -29.88 -12.18 -4.18
CA ALA A 23 -31.18 -11.66 -4.62
C ALA A 23 -30.93 -10.49 -5.57
N ASP A 24 -31.25 -10.67 -6.85
CA ASP A 24 -31.07 -9.65 -7.87
C ASP A 24 -31.86 -8.39 -7.51
N ASP A 25 -31.16 -7.25 -7.41
CA ASP A 25 -31.83 -5.95 -7.37
C ASP A 25 -32.48 -5.71 -8.73
N ASN A 26 -33.81 -5.87 -8.76
CA ASN A 26 -34.61 -5.79 -9.97
C ASN A 26 -34.43 -4.43 -10.68
N GLU A 27 -34.20 -3.35 -9.92
CA GLU A 27 -33.95 -2.04 -10.50
C GLU A 27 -32.62 -1.99 -11.26
N THR A 28 -31.55 -2.53 -10.67
CA THR A 28 -30.25 -2.62 -11.31
C THR A 28 -30.31 -3.48 -12.58
N GLN A 29 -30.97 -4.64 -12.53
CA GLN A 29 -31.13 -5.50 -13.69
C GLN A 29 -31.86 -4.78 -14.84
N GLN A 30 -32.97 -4.09 -14.56
CA GLN A 30 -33.70 -3.31 -15.57
C GLN A 30 -32.84 -2.20 -16.20
N ARG A 31 -32.00 -1.52 -15.41
CA ARG A 31 -31.08 -0.48 -15.91
C ARG A 31 -30.04 -1.08 -16.86
N ILE A 32 -29.47 -2.23 -16.51
CA ILE A 32 -28.50 -2.96 -17.34
C ILE A 32 -29.17 -3.40 -18.65
N GLU A 33 -30.34 -4.03 -18.58
CA GLU A 33 -31.07 -4.48 -19.76
C GLU A 33 -31.40 -3.32 -20.71
N LYS A 34 -31.86 -2.18 -20.16
CA LYS A 34 -32.14 -0.97 -20.94
C LYS A 34 -30.87 -0.45 -21.62
N PHE A 35 -29.75 -0.38 -20.91
CA PHE A 35 -28.47 0.05 -21.47
C PHE A 35 -28.04 -0.86 -22.63
N LEU A 36 -28.05 -2.17 -22.41
CA LEU A 36 -27.67 -3.16 -23.43
C LEU A 36 -28.59 -3.11 -24.66
N ARG A 37 -29.89 -2.89 -24.47
CA ARG A 37 -30.83 -2.72 -25.58
C ARG A 37 -30.47 -1.52 -26.45
N VAL A 38 -30.25 -0.35 -25.84
CA VAL A 38 -29.88 0.88 -26.56
C VAL A 38 -28.55 0.71 -27.30
N GLN A 39 -27.57 0.04 -26.69
CA GLN A 39 -26.29 -0.25 -27.31
C GLN A 39 -26.44 -1.12 -28.57
N ARG A 40 -27.25 -2.19 -28.49
CA ARG A 40 -27.55 -3.06 -29.65
C ARG A 40 -28.28 -2.33 -30.78
N GLU A 41 -29.26 -1.49 -30.44
CA GLU A 41 -30.04 -0.72 -31.43
C GLU A 41 -29.21 0.34 -32.15
N ARG A 42 -28.28 1.00 -31.45
CA ARG A 42 -27.41 2.04 -32.02
C ARG A 42 -26.23 1.47 -32.81
N GLY A 43 -25.87 0.20 -32.58
CA GLY A 43 -24.72 -0.44 -33.23
C GLY A 43 -23.37 0.19 -32.89
N GLN A 44 -23.29 0.99 -31.82
CA GLN A 44 -22.06 1.63 -31.36
C GLN A 44 -21.65 1.09 -30.00
N ASP A 45 -20.35 0.78 -29.85
CA ASP A 45 -19.80 0.34 -28.58
C ASP A 45 -19.63 1.53 -27.62
N PHE A 46 -19.99 1.33 -26.36
CA PHE A 46 -19.94 2.36 -25.33
C PHE A 46 -18.51 2.86 -25.17
N GLN A 47 -17.53 1.95 -25.27
CA GLN A 47 -16.13 2.28 -25.18
C GLN A 47 -15.69 3.24 -26.30
N THR A 48 -16.14 3.01 -27.54
CA THR A 48 -15.84 3.94 -28.65
C THR A 48 -16.45 5.32 -28.42
N THR A 49 -17.72 5.39 -28.03
CA THR A 49 -18.38 6.67 -27.74
C THR A 49 -17.73 7.40 -26.56
N LEU A 50 -17.23 6.67 -25.57
CA LEU A 50 -16.54 7.23 -24.42
C LEU A 50 -15.18 7.83 -24.81
N GLN A 51 -14.42 7.14 -25.66
CA GLN A 51 -13.12 7.61 -26.16
C GLN A 51 -13.23 8.81 -27.11
N ASP A 52 -14.34 8.94 -27.85
CA ASP A 52 -14.56 10.10 -28.72
C ASP A 52 -14.68 11.41 -27.91
N LYS A 53 -15.20 11.34 -26.68
CA LYS A 53 -15.34 12.49 -25.78
C LYS A 53 -13.96 13.06 -25.43
N LYS A 54 -13.75 14.33 -25.79
CA LYS A 54 -12.48 15.05 -25.53
C LYS A 54 -12.10 15.07 -24.05
N GLU A 55 -13.08 15.19 -23.17
CA GLU A 55 -12.89 15.22 -21.72
C GLU A 55 -12.30 13.92 -21.19
N VAL A 56 -12.70 12.77 -21.75
CA VAL A 56 -12.26 11.43 -21.31
C VAL A 56 -10.90 11.05 -21.89
N ARG A 57 -10.49 11.69 -22.99
CA ARG A 57 -9.14 11.54 -23.57
C ARG A 57 -8.05 12.22 -22.75
N ASN A 58 -8.40 13.07 -21.79
CA ASN A 58 -7.43 13.69 -20.91
C ASN A 58 -6.96 12.66 -19.86
N PRO A 59 -5.67 12.28 -19.80
CA PRO A 59 -5.19 11.34 -18.78
C PRO A 59 -5.43 11.84 -17.34
N TYR A 60 -5.55 13.15 -17.13
CA TYR A 60 -5.88 13.74 -15.83
C TYR A 60 -7.38 13.71 -15.47
N ILE A 61 -8.26 13.18 -16.34
CA ILE A 61 -9.69 13.08 -16.03
C ILE A 61 -9.96 12.11 -14.89
N LEU A 62 -9.14 11.07 -14.74
CA LEU A 62 -9.33 10.03 -13.73
C LEU A 62 -9.25 10.61 -12.31
N GLU A 63 -8.30 11.49 -12.05
CA GLU A 63 -8.17 12.21 -10.78
C GLU A 63 -9.47 12.98 -10.45
N LYS A 64 -10.06 13.65 -11.44
CA LYS A 64 -11.32 14.38 -11.27
C LYS A 64 -12.52 13.46 -11.10
N VAL A 65 -12.53 12.29 -11.73
CA VAL A 65 -13.57 11.27 -11.54
C VAL A 65 -13.50 10.71 -10.11
N VAL A 66 -12.30 10.35 -9.64
CA VAL A 66 -12.07 9.88 -8.28
C VAL A 66 -12.54 10.93 -7.26
N GLU A 67 -12.11 12.19 -7.43
CA GLU A 67 -12.51 13.30 -6.58
C GLU A 67 -14.03 13.53 -6.60
N TYR A 68 -14.65 13.55 -7.78
CA TYR A 68 -16.08 13.83 -7.95
C TYR A 68 -16.98 12.75 -7.36
N PHE A 69 -16.63 11.48 -7.54
CA PHE A 69 -17.41 10.36 -7.03
C PHE A 69 -17.01 9.97 -5.59
N GLY A 70 -15.99 10.61 -5.01
CA GLY A 70 -15.50 10.30 -3.68
C GLY A 70 -14.96 8.87 -3.58
N ILE A 71 -14.31 8.39 -4.63
CA ILE A 71 -13.77 7.02 -4.68
C ILE A 71 -12.54 6.97 -3.76
N ASP A 72 -12.53 6.03 -2.82
CA ASP A 72 -11.34 5.70 -2.05
C ASP A 72 -10.44 4.79 -2.89
N GLU A 73 -9.32 5.34 -3.38
CA GLU A 73 -8.38 4.63 -4.26
C GLU A 73 -7.70 3.44 -3.58
N LEU A 74 -7.66 3.43 -2.25
CA LEU A 74 -7.06 2.36 -1.46
C LEU A 74 -8.10 1.34 -1.00
N GLN A 75 -9.39 1.57 -1.27
CA GLN A 75 -10.47 0.69 -0.86
C GLN A 75 -10.28 -0.72 -1.42
N SER A 76 -10.71 -1.71 -0.66
CA SER A 76 -10.81 -3.08 -1.12
C SER A 76 -12.28 -3.54 -1.16
N ASN A 77 -12.53 -4.65 -1.84
CA ASN A 77 -13.81 -5.37 -1.77
C ASN A 77 -13.91 -6.30 -0.56
N PHE A 78 -12.89 -6.31 0.31
CA PHE A 78 -12.91 -7.06 1.56
C PHE A 78 -13.52 -6.23 2.69
N PRO A 79 -14.18 -6.88 3.66
CA PRO A 79 -14.67 -6.17 4.83
C PRO A 79 -13.47 -5.69 5.68
N PRO A 80 -13.60 -4.55 6.39
CA PRO A 80 -12.46 -3.91 7.07
C PRO A 80 -11.82 -4.74 8.19
N ASP A 81 -12.56 -5.70 8.75
CA ASP A 81 -12.05 -6.66 9.73
C ASP A 81 -11.05 -7.65 9.11
N VAL A 82 -11.19 -7.95 7.82
CA VAL A 82 -10.26 -8.80 7.06
C VAL A 82 -9.11 -7.97 6.52
N PHE A 83 -9.40 -6.81 5.92
CA PHE A 83 -8.39 -5.92 5.37
C PHE A 83 -8.86 -4.47 5.43
N ASN A 84 -8.18 -3.67 6.24
CA ASN A 84 -8.39 -2.24 6.31
C ASN A 84 -7.17 -1.50 5.73
N PRO A 85 -7.28 -0.90 4.53
CA PRO A 85 -6.19 -0.12 3.93
C PRO A 85 -5.78 1.09 4.78
N HIS A 86 -6.72 1.62 5.58
CA HIS A 86 -6.50 2.75 6.48
C HIS A 86 -6.34 2.30 7.95
N GLY A 87 -6.11 1.02 8.18
CA GLY A 87 -6.02 0.43 9.52
C GLY A 87 -4.70 0.71 10.24
N LEU A 88 -3.69 1.26 9.54
CA LEU A 88 -2.38 1.50 10.10
C LEU A 88 -2.43 2.64 11.13
N PRO A 89 -1.95 2.44 12.37
CA PRO A 89 -1.94 3.50 13.37
C PRO A 89 -0.85 4.53 13.07
N LEU A 90 -1.06 5.78 13.50
CA LEU A 90 -0.22 6.93 13.14
C LEU A 90 1.29 6.74 13.43
N HIS A 91 1.63 6.01 14.49
CA HIS A 91 3.01 5.79 14.90
C HIS A 91 3.78 4.78 14.03
N GLU A 92 3.07 4.02 13.19
CA GLU A 92 3.67 3.05 12.27
C GLU A 92 3.94 3.64 10.88
N PHE A 93 3.52 4.89 10.62
CA PHE A 93 3.83 5.57 9.37
C PHE A 93 5.32 5.88 9.25
N ALA A 94 5.85 5.75 8.04
CA ALA A 94 7.26 5.92 7.73
C ALA A 94 7.84 7.25 8.23
N ASP A 95 7.09 8.35 8.09
CA ASP A 95 7.52 9.68 8.52
C ASP A 95 7.69 9.77 10.05
N VAL A 96 6.76 9.18 10.80
CA VAL A 96 6.81 9.16 12.27
C VAL A 96 7.95 8.27 12.76
N LEU A 97 8.12 7.10 12.13
CA LEU A 97 9.24 6.21 12.41
C LEU A 97 10.59 6.89 12.13
N ALA A 98 10.72 7.59 11.00
CA ALA A 98 11.94 8.32 10.65
C ALA A 98 12.25 9.43 11.67
N LEU A 99 11.23 10.16 12.12
CA LEU A 99 11.37 11.18 13.15
C LEU A 99 11.86 10.60 14.48
N GLU A 100 11.26 9.49 14.92
CA GLU A 100 11.71 8.81 16.15
C GLU A 100 13.14 8.28 16.03
N GLN A 101 13.49 7.69 14.89
CA GLN A 101 14.84 7.17 14.64
C GLN A 101 15.88 8.29 14.70
N LYS A 102 15.58 9.45 14.09
CA LYS A 102 16.42 10.64 14.15
C LYS A 102 16.59 11.13 15.60
N LYS A 103 15.49 11.26 16.34
CA LYS A 103 15.52 11.67 17.76
C LYS A 103 16.38 10.74 18.62
N ARG A 104 16.28 9.41 18.40
CA ARG A 104 17.12 8.41 19.08
C ARG A 104 18.59 8.53 18.67
N ALA A 105 18.88 8.81 17.40
CA ALA A 105 20.24 9.03 16.92
C ALA A 105 20.88 10.28 17.54
N ASP A 106 20.16 11.40 17.55
CA ASP A 106 20.62 12.66 18.13
C ASP A 106 20.89 12.52 19.63
N ALA A 107 19.99 11.85 20.37
CA ALA A 107 20.19 11.56 21.79
C ALA A 107 21.39 10.64 22.08
N ARG A 108 21.74 9.72 21.16
CA ARG A 108 22.97 8.94 21.26
C ARG A 108 24.20 9.79 21.01
N ALA A 109 24.18 10.63 19.98
CA ALA A 109 25.29 11.54 19.66
C ALA A 109 25.57 12.52 20.81
N GLN A 110 24.54 13.14 21.38
CA GLN A 110 24.66 14.05 22.52
C GLN A 110 25.27 13.35 23.74
N ARG A 111 24.83 12.12 24.07
CA ARG A 111 25.42 11.33 25.17
C ARG A 111 26.89 10.99 24.94
N GLN A 112 27.29 10.72 23.70
CA GLN A 112 28.70 10.47 23.36
C GLN A 112 29.54 11.74 23.51
N LEU A 113 29.03 12.89 23.02
CA LEU A 113 29.66 14.20 23.21
C LEU A 113 29.79 14.58 24.68
N GLN A 114 28.78 14.28 25.49
CA GLN A 114 28.79 14.58 26.92
C GLN A 114 29.78 13.68 27.69
N GLN A 115 29.91 12.40 27.30
CA GLN A 115 30.95 11.51 27.82
C GLN A 115 32.36 12.01 27.43
N GLN A 116 32.56 12.48 26.19
CA GLN A 116 33.83 13.06 25.75
C GLN A 116 34.16 14.38 26.49
N ARG A 117 33.14 15.19 26.81
CA ARG A 117 33.30 16.47 27.54
C ARG A 117 33.47 16.31 29.05
N GLY A 118 32.91 15.26 29.65
CA GLY A 118 33.06 14.93 31.06
C GLY A 118 34.29 14.09 31.39
N GLY A 119 35.02 13.61 30.37
CA GLY A 119 36.21 12.77 30.50
C GLY A 119 37.52 13.56 30.44
N ALA A 120 37.81 14.37 31.47
CA ALA A 120 39.20 14.49 31.90
C ALA A 120 39.48 13.25 32.76
N ASP A 121 39.98 12.19 32.13
CA ASP A 121 40.14 10.87 32.73
C ASP A 121 41.36 10.84 33.66
N PRO A 122 41.23 10.64 34.99
CA PRO A 122 42.37 10.52 35.90
C PRO A 122 43.14 9.19 35.74
N ARG A 123 42.79 8.35 34.75
CA ARG A 123 43.40 7.04 34.48
C ARG A 123 44.07 6.95 33.11
N GLN A 124 44.84 7.98 32.73
CA GLN A 124 45.74 7.85 31.58
C GLN A 124 46.75 6.72 31.83
N ILE A 125 46.66 5.64 31.05
CA ILE A 125 47.68 4.60 31.00
C ILE A 125 48.88 5.17 30.24
N HIS A 126 49.95 5.47 30.99
CA HIS A 126 51.21 5.93 30.43
C HIS A 126 52.05 4.71 30.04
N PHE A 127 52.32 4.53 28.75
CA PHE A 127 53.23 3.48 28.28
C PHE A 127 54.67 3.92 28.51
N VAL A 128 55.34 3.28 29.46
CA VAL A 128 56.75 3.53 29.74
C VAL A 128 57.59 2.59 28.87
N PHE A 129 58.21 3.11 27.82
CA PHE A 129 59.23 2.37 27.08
C PHE A 129 60.55 2.45 27.83
N SER A 130 60.97 1.35 28.48
CA SER A 130 62.32 1.22 29.03
C SER A 130 63.30 0.95 27.89
N ASN A 131 63.99 1.99 27.40
CA ASN A 131 65.07 1.80 26.44
C ASN A 131 66.38 1.54 27.20
N SER A 132 66.63 0.29 27.60
CA SER A 132 67.91 -0.15 28.16
C SER A 132 68.88 -0.49 27.02
N PHE A 133 69.46 0.54 26.39
CA PHE A 133 70.68 0.39 25.60
C PHE A 133 71.88 0.80 26.47
N SER A 134 72.41 -0.17 27.24
CA SER A 134 73.76 -0.07 27.78
C SER A 134 74.74 -0.30 26.64
N LYS A 135 75.54 0.71 26.30
CA LYS A 135 76.70 0.57 25.41
C LYS A 135 77.84 -0.17 26.15
N PRO A 136 78.77 -0.78 25.39
CA PRO A 136 79.79 -1.72 25.91
C PRO A 136 80.91 -1.02 26.68
#